data_AF-A0A835FAH7-F1
#
_entry.id   AF-A0A835FAH7-F1
#
_cell.length_a   1.000
_cell.length_b   1.000
_cell.length_c   1.000
_cell.angle_alpha   90.00
_cell.angle_beta   90.00
_cell.angle_gamma   90.00
#
_symmetry.space_group_name_H-M   'P 1'
#
loop_
_entity.id
_entity.type
_entity.pdbx_description
1 polymer ?
#
loop_
_entity_poly.entity_id
_entity_poly.type
_entity_poly.pdbx_seq_one_letter_code
_entity_poly.pdbx_strand_id
1 'polypeptide(L)'
;MDLFTDRAHVRLRSRVRGAYLHTDEDGVGVSLRARRASMNAAWQVHLVPGEEGVTYLLLHSAAYGRYLARTTAEAPPGHRGNAADLRLYTTPEQKDVLWVAVRNGNHVRLRHVSNGLLRANGRYRRWLNGVSVDNDANTQSTMTHWTVEVIPPREQPPALPLQTPHPEELRRIITYVQADDLGNFDPHATRSCWFHGRSVTNLKSSLANHLNEDCVDNITTCVRAGFQGRLTPLVVDLPRNQEPIFVVLLTTGSPGEKIWSLLSTLFTLVICLLSSTAVLVLVHVHEC
;
A
#
# COMPACT_ATOMS: atom_id res chain seq x y z
N MET A 1 -16.64 -12.65 2.02
CA MET A 1 -15.22 -12.36 1.72
C MET A 1 -14.64 -11.54 2.87
N ASP A 2 -14.73 -12.05 4.10
CA ASP A 2 -14.84 -11.16 5.27
C ASP A 2 -13.49 -10.77 5.90
N LEU A 3 -12.40 -10.96 5.15
CA LEU A 3 -11.01 -10.72 5.62
C LEU A 3 -10.37 -9.48 5.02
N PHE A 4 -10.85 -9.03 3.86
CA PHE A 4 -10.33 -7.87 3.14
C PHE A 4 -11.48 -6.91 2.89
N THR A 5 -11.41 -5.74 3.52
CA THR A 5 -12.32 -4.61 3.26
C THR A 5 -11.54 -3.59 2.45
N ASP A 6 -12.14 -3.04 1.38
CA ASP A 6 -11.45 -2.04 0.55
C ASP A 6 -10.97 -0.87 1.42
N ARG A 7 -9.77 -0.36 1.12
CA ARG A 7 -9.06 0.71 1.83
C ARG A 7 -8.62 0.39 3.27
N ALA A 8 -9.05 -0.73 3.86
CA ALA A 8 -8.54 -1.16 5.14
C ALA A 8 -7.04 -1.47 5.05
N HIS A 9 -6.33 -1.29 6.17
CA HIS A 9 -4.93 -1.65 6.28
C HIS A 9 -4.80 -3.01 6.94
N VAL A 10 -3.93 -3.86 6.41
CA VAL A 10 -3.67 -5.22 6.92
C VAL A 10 -2.18 -5.49 6.99
N ARG A 11 -1.81 -6.51 7.76
CA ARG A 11 -0.50 -7.16 7.73
C ARG A 11 -0.68 -8.62 7.34
N LEU A 12 0.27 -9.15 6.58
CA LEU A 12 0.28 -10.55 6.19
C LEU A 12 1.39 -11.27 6.94
N ARG A 13 1.02 -12.18 7.84
CA ARG A 13 1.97 -12.99 8.63
C ARG A 13 2.10 -14.38 8.01
N SER A 14 3.31 -14.77 7.66
CA SER A 14 3.59 -16.14 7.19
C SER A 14 3.31 -17.15 8.29
N ARG A 15 2.49 -18.17 7.99
CA ARG A 15 2.13 -19.25 8.93
C ARG A 15 3.37 -19.95 9.51
N VAL A 16 4.33 -20.26 8.64
CA VAL A 16 5.49 -21.09 9.03
C VAL A 16 6.62 -20.24 9.61
N ARG A 17 6.87 -19.06 9.03
CA ARG A 17 7.96 -18.18 9.49
C ARG A 17 7.58 -17.34 10.70
N GLY A 18 6.29 -17.13 10.95
CA GLY A 18 5.78 -16.21 11.98
C GLY A 18 6.13 -14.74 11.72
N ALA A 19 6.80 -14.44 10.60
CA ALA A 19 7.26 -13.12 10.17
C ALA A 19 6.26 -12.49 9.19
N TYR A 20 6.35 -11.18 9.02
CA TYR A 20 5.44 -10.37 8.22
C TYR A 20 6.00 -10.11 6.83
N LEU A 21 5.12 -10.00 5.84
CA LEU A 21 5.45 -9.50 4.51
C LEU A 21 5.79 -8.01 4.60
N HIS A 22 7.01 -7.66 4.22
CA HIS A 22 7.50 -6.29 4.22
C HIS A 22 7.82 -5.82 2.80
N THR A 23 7.55 -4.55 2.56
CA THR A 23 8.27 -3.75 1.56
C THR A 23 9.70 -3.52 2.02
N ASP A 24 10.68 -3.81 1.18
CA ASP A 24 12.09 -3.51 1.47
C ASP A 24 12.39 -2.02 1.33
N GLU A 25 13.49 -1.59 1.96
CA GLU A 25 13.84 -0.17 2.00
C GLU A 25 14.20 0.40 0.63
N ASP A 26 14.57 -0.44 -0.34
CA ASP A 26 14.78 -0.04 -1.74
C ASP A 26 13.47 0.35 -2.45
N GLY A 27 12.32 0.09 -1.82
CA GLY A 27 10.99 0.36 -2.34
C GLY A 27 10.52 -0.54 -3.47
N VAL A 28 11.29 -1.57 -3.81
CA VAL A 28 10.99 -2.52 -4.91
C VAL A 28 10.92 -3.95 -4.37
N GLY A 29 11.86 -4.34 -3.51
CA GLY A 29 11.92 -5.67 -2.96
C GLY A 29 10.80 -5.98 -1.97
N VAL A 30 10.53 -7.27 -1.80
CA VAL A 30 9.68 -7.79 -0.73
C VAL A 30 10.35 -8.92 0.02
N SER A 31 10.31 -8.82 1.35
CA SER A 31 10.97 -9.79 2.23
C SER A 31 10.16 -10.05 3.50
N LEU A 32 10.52 -11.09 4.22
CA LEU A 32 9.95 -11.43 5.52
C LEU A 32 10.77 -10.82 6.64
N ARG A 33 10.11 -10.08 7.54
CA ARG A 33 10.73 -9.50 8.73
C ARG A 33 9.87 -9.75 9.97
N ALA A 34 10.52 -9.91 11.12
CA ALA A 34 9.82 -10.16 12.38
C ALA A 34 9.12 -8.90 12.94
N ARG A 35 9.56 -7.71 12.53
CA ARG A 35 9.08 -6.43 13.05
C ARG A 35 7.65 -6.13 12.60
N ARG A 36 6.68 -6.40 13.46
CA ARG A 36 5.26 -6.14 13.23
C ARG A 36 4.89 -4.65 13.10
N ALA A 37 5.38 -3.83 14.02
CA ALA A 37 5.06 -2.40 14.09
C ALA A 37 5.98 -1.59 13.16
N SER A 38 5.65 -1.60 11.87
CA SER A 38 6.32 -0.82 10.83
C SER A 38 5.35 -0.51 9.70
N MET A 39 5.51 0.63 9.04
CA MET A 39 4.74 0.97 7.84
C MET A 39 5.09 0.05 6.67
N ASN A 40 6.34 -0.44 6.61
CA ASN A 40 6.76 -1.42 5.61
C ASN A 40 6.00 -2.76 5.72
N ALA A 41 5.42 -3.07 6.89
CA ALA A 41 4.60 -4.26 7.10
C ALA A 41 3.12 -4.05 6.77
N ALA A 42 2.71 -2.80 6.51
CA ALA A 42 1.33 -2.40 6.32
C ALA A 42 0.99 -2.36 4.82
N TRP A 43 -0.13 -2.99 4.50
CA TRP A 43 -0.66 -3.09 3.16
C TRP A 43 -2.08 -2.55 3.17
N GLN A 44 -2.33 -1.52 2.38
CA GLN A 44 -3.69 -1.07 2.11
C GLN A 44 -4.33 -2.02 1.11
N VAL A 45 -5.57 -2.40 1.40
CA VAL A 45 -6.39 -3.23 0.52
C VAL A 45 -6.93 -2.35 -0.61
N HIS A 46 -6.71 -2.76 -1.85
CA HIS A 46 -7.33 -2.16 -3.01
C HIS A 46 -8.11 -3.25 -3.76
N LEU A 47 -9.44 -3.21 -3.67
CA LEU A 47 -10.32 -4.13 -4.39
C LEU A 47 -10.71 -3.53 -5.74
N VAL A 48 -10.57 -4.31 -6.81
CA VAL A 48 -11.01 -3.92 -8.16
C VAL A 48 -11.97 -4.98 -8.71
N PRO A 49 -13.08 -4.56 -9.35
CA PRO A 49 -13.98 -5.51 -10.01
C PRO A 49 -13.27 -6.14 -11.21
N GLY A 50 -13.40 -7.44 -11.35
CA GLY A 50 -12.91 -8.22 -12.47
C GLY A 50 -14.02 -8.75 -13.36
N GLU A 51 -13.63 -9.53 -14.36
CA GLU A 51 -14.54 -10.28 -15.22
C GLU A 51 -15.29 -11.36 -14.42
N GLU A 52 -16.48 -11.74 -14.90
CA GLU A 52 -17.28 -12.85 -14.35
C GLU A 52 -17.61 -12.74 -12.85
N GLY A 53 -17.66 -11.51 -12.32
CA GLY A 53 -17.98 -11.24 -10.91
C GLY A 53 -16.83 -11.56 -9.94
N VAL A 54 -15.64 -11.88 -10.45
CA VAL A 54 -14.43 -12.03 -9.62
C VAL A 54 -14.03 -10.65 -9.09
N THR A 55 -13.77 -10.56 -7.78
CA THR A 55 -13.14 -9.36 -7.21
C THR A 55 -11.65 -9.62 -7.03
N TYR A 56 -10.82 -8.78 -7.66
CA TYR A 56 -9.38 -8.84 -7.50
C TYR A 56 -8.92 -8.00 -6.31
N LEU A 57 -7.94 -8.54 -5.60
CA LEU A 57 -7.23 -7.92 -4.51
C LEU A 57 -5.88 -7.42 -5.03
N LEU A 58 -5.62 -6.13 -4.85
CA LEU A 58 -4.32 -5.50 -5.00
C LEU A 58 -3.80 -5.17 -3.61
N LEU A 59 -2.55 -5.54 -3.33
CA LEU A 59 -1.87 -5.21 -2.08
C LEU A 59 -0.99 -3.98 -2.29
N HIS A 60 -1.47 -2.86 -1.77
CA HIS A 60 -0.89 -1.54 -1.93
C HIS A 60 0.01 -1.21 -0.73
N SER A 61 1.31 -1.04 -0.94
CA SER A 61 2.27 -0.75 0.13
C SER A 61 1.95 0.59 0.79
N ALA A 62 1.70 0.59 2.10
CA ALA A 62 1.47 1.83 2.84
C ALA A 62 2.76 2.64 3.06
N ALA A 63 3.93 2.06 2.79
CA ALA A 63 5.22 2.76 2.90
C ALA A 63 5.51 3.63 1.68
N TYR A 64 5.35 3.08 0.47
CA TYR A 64 5.81 3.71 -0.78
C TYR A 64 4.77 3.73 -1.90
N GLY A 65 3.55 3.28 -1.64
CA GLY A 65 2.43 3.34 -2.58
C GLY A 65 2.49 2.36 -3.76
N ARG A 66 3.51 1.50 -3.85
CA ARG A 66 3.62 0.50 -4.92
C ARG A 66 2.82 -0.76 -4.62
N TYR A 67 2.56 -1.57 -5.64
CA TYR A 67 1.69 -2.74 -5.57
C TYR A 67 2.48 -4.04 -5.65
N LEU A 68 2.12 -5.02 -4.82
CA LEU A 68 2.70 -6.36 -4.87
C LEU A 68 2.39 -7.03 -6.21
N ALA A 69 3.42 -7.43 -6.93
CA ALA A 69 3.32 -8.03 -8.25
C ALA A 69 4.02 -9.38 -8.35
N ARG A 70 3.58 -10.19 -9.31
CA ARG A 70 4.33 -11.33 -9.83
C ARG A 70 5.20 -10.86 -11.01
N THR A 71 6.49 -11.15 -10.97
CA THR A 71 7.38 -10.93 -12.12
C THR A 71 7.46 -12.16 -13.02
N THR A 72 7.96 -11.97 -14.25
CA THR A 72 8.35 -13.07 -15.14
C THR A 72 9.73 -13.65 -14.81
N ALA A 73 10.55 -12.92 -14.03
CA ALA A 73 11.88 -13.36 -13.63
C ALA A 73 11.80 -14.53 -12.63
N GLU A 74 12.79 -15.42 -12.66
CA GLU A 74 12.91 -16.47 -11.67
C GLU A 74 13.23 -15.89 -10.29
N ALA A 75 12.73 -16.54 -9.24
CA ALA A 75 13.07 -16.15 -7.87
C ALA A 75 14.57 -16.37 -7.61
N PRO A 76 15.18 -15.58 -6.71
CA PRO A 76 16.60 -15.72 -6.39
C PRO A 76 17.00 -17.15 -5.98
N PRO A 77 18.28 -17.53 -6.11
CA PRO A 77 18.75 -18.86 -5.76
C PRO A 77 18.32 -19.32 -4.35
N GLY A 78 17.71 -20.50 -4.28
CA GLY A 78 17.19 -21.07 -3.04
C GLY A 78 15.74 -20.68 -2.71
N HIS A 79 15.10 -19.85 -3.54
CA HIS A 79 13.65 -19.62 -3.53
C HIS A 79 12.97 -20.48 -4.60
N ARG A 80 11.63 -20.60 -4.52
CA ARG A 80 10.82 -21.38 -5.47
C ARG A 80 9.92 -20.46 -6.30
N GLY A 81 9.83 -20.73 -7.60
CA GLY A 81 8.92 -20.04 -8.51
C GLY A 81 9.49 -18.72 -9.03
N ASN A 82 8.61 -17.77 -9.35
CA ASN A 82 9.01 -16.46 -9.87
C ASN A 82 9.23 -15.43 -8.76
N ALA A 83 10.04 -14.40 -9.03
CA ALA A 83 10.23 -13.32 -8.07
C ALA A 83 8.92 -12.52 -7.88
N ALA A 84 8.70 -12.08 -6.64
CA ALA A 84 7.70 -11.08 -6.32
C ALA A 84 8.42 -9.75 -6.04
N ASP A 85 7.89 -8.66 -6.56
CA ASP A 85 8.41 -7.31 -6.33
C ASP A 85 7.25 -6.31 -6.24
N LEU A 86 7.59 -5.03 -6.10
CA LEU A 86 6.64 -3.92 -6.07
C LEU A 86 6.67 -3.14 -7.38
N ARG A 87 5.50 -2.98 -7.99
CA ARG A 87 5.31 -2.30 -9.27
C ARG A 87 4.40 -1.08 -9.15
N LEU A 88 4.54 -0.18 -10.13
CA LEU A 88 3.54 0.87 -10.35
C LEU A 88 2.26 0.22 -10.88
N TYR A 89 1.11 0.81 -10.59
CA TYR A 89 -0.16 0.43 -11.20
C TYR A 89 -0.57 1.50 -12.21
N THR A 90 -0.39 1.22 -13.50
CA THR A 90 -0.47 2.24 -14.57
C THR A 90 -1.73 2.14 -15.40
N THR A 91 -2.27 0.94 -15.64
CA THR A 91 -3.48 0.75 -16.44
C THR A 91 -4.41 -0.30 -15.81
N PRO A 92 -5.75 -0.21 -16.03
CA PRO A 92 -6.69 -1.19 -15.50
C PRO A 92 -6.44 -2.63 -15.98
N GLU A 93 -5.87 -2.79 -17.18
CA GLU A 93 -5.58 -4.08 -17.82
C GLU A 93 -4.33 -4.75 -17.24
N GLN A 94 -3.58 -4.06 -16.38
CA GLN A 94 -2.36 -4.57 -15.78
C GLN A 94 -2.65 -5.78 -14.88
N LYS A 95 -2.17 -6.97 -15.28
CA LYS A 95 -2.49 -8.25 -14.63
C LYS A 95 -1.49 -8.72 -13.59
N ASP A 96 -0.25 -8.24 -13.62
CA ASP A 96 0.85 -8.69 -12.75
C ASP A 96 0.64 -8.32 -11.27
N VAL A 97 -0.23 -7.36 -10.97
CA VAL A 97 -0.60 -6.93 -9.61
C VAL A 97 -1.91 -7.55 -9.09
N LEU A 98 -2.56 -8.42 -9.87
CA LEU A 98 -3.89 -8.94 -9.55
C LEU A 98 -3.82 -10.26 -8.76
N TRP A 99 -4.42 -10.25 -7.58
CA TRP A 99 -4.51 -11.42 -6.70
C TRP A 99 -5.95 -11.77 -6.36
N VAL A 100 -6.18 -13.02 -5.97
CA VAL A 100 -7.43 -13.52 -5.40
C VAL A 100 -7.10 -14.15 -4.05
N ALA A 101 -7.78 -13.70 -3.01
CA ALA A 101 -7.66 -14.28 -1.69
C ALA A 101 -8.52 -15.55 -1.58
N VAL A 102 -7.88 -16.71 -1.47
CA VAL A 102 -8.53 -18.01 -1.32
C VAL A 102 -8.46 -18.44 0.14
N ARG A 103 -9.61 -18.57 0.81
CA ARG A 103 -9.67 -19.00 2.21
C ARG A 103 -9.23 -20.45 2.36
N ASN A 104 -8.44 -20.74 3.39
CA ASN A 104 -7.97 -22.08 3.75
C ASN A 104 -7.97 -22.21 5.28
N GLY A 105 -9.11 -22.61 5.85
CA GLY A 105 -9.34 -22.61 7.29
C GLY A 105 -9.13 -21.22 7.90
N ASN A 106 -8.19 -21.12 8.83
CA ASN A 106 -7.81 -19.87 9.52
C ASN A 106 -6.76 -19.04 8.76
N HIS A 107 -6.35 -19.49 7.57
CA HIS A 107 -5.34 -18.82 6.76
C HIS A 107 -5.94 -18.44 5.40
N VAL A 108 -5.21 -17.62 4.66
CA VAL A 108 -5.48 -17.30 3.27
C VAL A 108 -4.30 -17.72 2.40
N ARG A 109 -4.62 -18.08 1.16
CA ARG A 109 -3.67 -18.22 0.06
C ARG A 109 -3.94 -17.10 -0.93
N LEU A 110 -2.91 -16.34 -1.26
CA LEU A 110 -3.02 -15.27 -2.25
C LEU A 110 -2.62 -15.84 -3.61
N ARG A 111 -3.62 -16.04 -4.47
CA ARG A 111 -3.46 -16.61 -5.80
C ARG A 111 -3.40 -15.50 -6.83
N HIS A 112 -2.28 -15.38 -7.53
CA HIS A 112 -2.14 -14.48 -8.66
C HIS A 112 -3.07 -14.92 -9.81
N VAL A 113 -3.51 -13.99 -10.67
CA VAL A 113 -4.42 -14.30 -11.79
C VAL A 113 -3.87 -15.36 -12.76
N SER A 114 -2.55 -15.46 -12.89
CA SER A 114 -1.87 -16.56 -13.62
C SER A 114 -1.64 -17.84 -12.81
N ASN A 115 -2.50 -18.09 -11.81
CA ASN A 115 -2.57 -19.26 -10.95
C ASN A 115 -1.39 -19.54 -10.02
N GLY A 116 -0.36 -18.68 -9.98
CA GLY A 116 0.71 -18.79 -8.99
C GLY A 116 0.27 -18.42 -7.57
N LEU A 117 0.93 -18.95 -6.55
CA LEU A 117 0.61 -18.69 -5.14
C LEU A 117 1.71 -17.89 -4.44
N LEU A 118 1.35 -16.79 -3.75
CA LEU A 118 2.31 -16.04 -2.94
C LEU A 118 2.91 -16.92 -1.86
N ARG A 119 4.24 -16.96 -1.82
CA ARG A 119 5.00 -17.92 -1.03
C ARG A 119 6.07 -17.24 -0.20
N ALA A 120 6.08 -17.56 1.09
CA ALA A 120 7.22 -17.32 1.96
C ALA A 120 8.36 -18.32 1.66
N ASN A 121 9.62 -17.91 1.78
CA ASN A 121 10.77 -18.81 1.64
C ASN A 121 11.56 -18.98 2.95
N GLY A 122 12.64 -19.77 2.86
CA GLY A 122 13.58 -19.96 3.96
C GLY A 122 13.02 -20.72 5.14
N ARG A 123 12.27 -21.81 4.92
CA ARG A 123 11.74 -22.67 5.99
C ARG A 123 12.83 -23.13 6.96
N TYR A 124 13.97 -23.56 6.41
CA TYR A 124 15.11 -24.08 7.19
C TYR A 124 16.31 -23.11 7.22
N ARG A 125 16.41 -22.21 6.24
CA ARG A 125 17.49 -21.22 6.13
C ARG A 125 16.94 -19.84 6.42
N ARG A 126 17.09 -19.36 7.66
CA ARG A 126 16.43 -18.13 8.12
C ARG A 126 16.84 -16.87 7.34
N TRP A 127 18.07 -16.83 6.81
CA TRP A 127 18.58 -15.75 5.97
C TRP A 127 17.94 -15.67 4.58
N LEU A 128 17.30 -16.75 4.09
CA LEU A 128 16.52 -16.73 2.86
C LEU A 128 15.11 -16.19 3.13
N ASN A 129 15.00 -14.92 3.48
CA ASN A 129 13.74 -14.27 3.86
C ASN A 129 12.91 -13.74 2.68
N GLY A 130 13.32 -13.98 1.42
CA GLY A 130 12.59 -13.52 0.24
C GLY A 130 11.17 -14.10 0.11
N VAL A 131 10.33 -13.37 -0.62
CA VAL A 131 8.97 -13.77 -0.99
C VAL A 131 8.93 -13.98 -2.50
N SER A 132 8.23 -15.02 -2.93
CA SER A 132 8.14 -15.42 -4.34
C SER A 132 6.73 -15.85 -4.69
N VAL A 133 6.51 -16.20 -5.96
CA VAL A 133 5.26 -16.76 -6.45
C VAL A 133 5.49 -18.18 -6.89
N ASP A 134 4.96 -19.14 -6.14
CA ASP A 134 5.04 -20.57 -6.48
C ASP A 134 4.20 -20.84 -7.73
N ASN A 135 4.81 -21.45 -8.76
CA ASN A 135 4.14 -21.73 -10.02
C ASN A 135 3.16 -22.92 -9.91
N ASP A 136 3.25 -23.70 -8.84
CA ASP A 136 2.35 -24.81 -8.54
C ASP A 136 1.14 -24.34 -7.73
N ALA A 137 0.05 -24.03 -8.44
CA ALA A 137 -1.23 -23.62 -7.86
C ALA A 137 -1.83 -24.64 -6.89
N ASN A 138 -1.49 -25.92 -7.07
CA ASN A 138 -2.00 -27.04 -6.31
C ASN A 138 -1.10 -27.39 -5.11
N THR A 139 -0.05 -26.61 -4.87
CA THR A 139 0.88 -26.87 -3.78
C THR A 139 0.14 -26.92 -2.43
N GLN A 140 0.38 -27.99 -1.69
CA GLN A 140 -0.08 -28.15 -0.31
C GLN A 140 0.92 -27.56 0.71
N SER A 141 1.94 -26.86 0.21
CA SER A 141 3.00 -26.31 1.06
C SER A 141 2.45 -25.23 1.99
N THR A 142 2.63 -25.42 3.30
CA THR A 142 2.23 -24.44 4.32
C THR A 142 2.97 -23.10 4.22
N MET A 143 4.02 -23.01 3.39
CA MET A 143 4.73 -21.77 3.08
C MET A 143 3.91 -20.77 2.24
N THR A 144 2.80 -21.20 1.63
CA THR A 144 1.86 -20.32 0.90
C THR A 144 0.71 -19.83 1.79
N HIS A 145 0.69 -20.22 3.07
CA HIS A 145 -0.37 -19.86 4.01
C HIS A 145 -0.02 -18.57 4.76
N TRP A 146 -0.93 -17.61 4.70
CA TRP A 146 -0.80 -16.29 5.33
C TRP A 146 -1.94 -16.08 6.33
N THR A 147 -1.62 -15.46 7.46
CA THR A 147 -2.62 -14.94 8.40
C THR A 147 -2.79 -13.45 8.10
N VAL A 148 -4.04 -13.01 7.95
CA VAL A 148 -4.36 -11.59 7.76
C VAL A 148 -4.61 -10.97 9.13
N GLU A 149 -3.82 -9.98 9.50
CA GLU A 149 -4.03 -9.17 10.71
C GLU A 149 -4.51 -7.78 10.30
N VAL A 150 -5.73 -7.40 10.68
CA VAL A 150 -6.24 -6.04 10.42
C VAL A 150 -5.47 -5.02 11.27
N ILE A 151 -5.12 -3.89 10.66
CA ILE A 151 -4.54 -2.74 11.34
C ILE A 151 -5.70 -1.79 11.67
N PRO A 152 -5.98 -1.53 12.95
CA PRO A 152 -7.04 -0.61 13.32
C PRO A 152 -6.71 0.81 12.82
N PRO A 153 -7.73 1.62 12.48
CA PRO A 153 -7.56 3.05 12.23
C PRO A 153 -6.86 3.73 13.41
N ARG A 154 -6.07 4.75 13.09
CA ARG A 154 -5.39 5.58 14.09
C ARG A 154 -5.96 6.99 14.01
N GLU A 155 -6.32 7.57 15.15
CA GLU A 155 -6.89 8.92 15.23
C GLU A 155 -5.88 10.00 14.83
N GLN A 156 -4.60 9.77 15.12
CA GLN A 156 -3.52 10.70 14.81
C GLN A 156 -2.62 10.15 13.70
N PRO A 157 -2.17 10.99 12.76
CA PRO A 157 -1.13 10.62 11.81
C PRO A 157 0.10 10.05 12.51
N PRO A 158 0.81 9.09 11.90
CA PRO A 158 2.11 8.65 12.39
C PRO A 158 3.08 9.84 12.47
N ALA A 159 3.86 9.91 13.54
CA ALA A 159 4.96 10.86 13.61
C ALA A 159 5.97 10.57 12.49
N LEU A 160 6.47 11.63 11.85
CA LEU A 160 7.49 11.49 10.82
C LEU A 160 8.80 10.94 11.44
N PRO A 161 9.59 10.17 10.67
CA PRO A 161 10.90 9.70 11.13
C PRO A 161 11.80 10.86 11.54
N LEU A 162 12.58 10.62 12.60
CA LEU A 162 13.70 11.49 12.94
C LEU A 162 14.76 11.39 11.85
N GLN A 163 15.43 12.51 11.57
CA GLN A 163 16.49 12.56 10.56
C GLN A 163 17.58 11.53 10.91
N THR A 164 17.95 10.71 9.92
CA THR A 164 19.11 9.85 10.05
C THR A 164 20.39 10.69 9.97
N PRO A 165 21.34 10.53 10.92
CA PRO A 165 22.54 11.38 10.99
C PRO A 165 23.53 11.12 9.85
N HIS A 166 23.37 10.05 9.07
CA HIS A 166 24.26 9.75 7.96
C HIS A 166 23.77 10.38 6.65
N PRO A 167 24.59 11.22 6.00
CA PRO A 167 24.32 11.68 4.64
C PRO A 167 24.34 10.47 3.71
N GLU A 168 23.19 10.16 3.09
CA GLU A 168 23.16 9.24 1.96
C GLU A 168 23.24 10.06 0.67
N GLU A 169 24.22 9.78 -0.19
CA GLU A 169 24.39 10.42 -1.51
C GLU A 169 23.38 9.94 -2.55
N LEU A 170 22.11 9.88 -2.16
CA LEU A 170 21.02 9.59 -3.07
C LEU A 170 20.46 10.89 -3.63
N ARG A 171 20.27 10.91 -4.95
CA ARG A 171 19.67 12.03 -5.66
C ARG A 171 18.60 11.48 -6.60
N ARG A 172 17.42 12.10 -6.60
CA ARG A 172 16.31 11.71 -7.47
C ARG A 172 15.50 12.91 -7.93
N ILE A 173 14.73 12.72 -8.99
CA ILE A 173 13.74 13.70 -9.44
C ILE A 173 12.47 13.48 -8.63
N ILE A 174 11.94 14.57 -8.07
CA ILE A 174 10.59 14.61 -7.50
C ILE A 174 9.72 15.36 -8.48
N THR A 175 8.74 14.67 -9.05
CA THR A 175 7.67 15.29 -9.82
C THR A 175 6.50 15.50 -8.90
N TYR A 176 5.96 16.71 -8.83
CA TYR A 176 4.90 17.05 -7.91
C TYR A 176 3.84 17.94 -8.51
N VAL A 177 2.63 17.84 -7.95
CA VAL A 177 1.47 18.64 -8.31
C VAL A 177 0.70 19.00 -7.04
N GLN A 178 0.13 20.20 -7.00
CA GLN A 178 -0.75 20.62 -5.93
C GLN A 178 -2.19 20.30 -6.31
N ALA A 179 -2.93 19.66 -5.40
CA ALA A 179 -4.36 19.46 -5.57
C ALA A 179 -5.14 20.67 -5.08
N ASP A 180 -6.36 20.81 -5.59
CA ASP A 180 -7.34 21.75 -5.06
C ASP A 180 -7.88 21.31 -3.69
N ASP A 181 -8.71 22.16 -3.07
CA ASP A 181 -9.33 21.88 -1.77
C ASP A 181 -10.33 20.72 -1.79
N LEU A 182 -10.68 20.20 -2.96
CA LEU A 182 -11.50 19.01 -3.15
C LEU A 182 -10.63 17.75 -3.40
N GLY A 183 -9.32 17.92 -3.49
CA GLY A 183 -8.35 16.84 -3.71
C GLY A 183 -8.20 16.44 -5.18
N ASN A 184 -8.72 17.23 -6.12
CA ASN A 184 -8.50 17.02 -7.55
C ASN A 184 -7.19 17.69 -7.99
N PHE A 185 -6.53 17.08 -8.97
CA PHE A 185 -5.30 17.63 -9.55
C PHE A 185 -5.19 17.21 -11.01
N ASP A 186 -4.60 18.07 -11.84
CA ASP A 186 -4.24 17.70 -13.20
C ASP A 186 -2.84 17.05 -13.21
N PRO A 187 -2.72 15.76 -13.56
CA PRO A 187 -1.44 15.08 -13.62
C PRO A 187 -0.49 15.61 -14.71
N HIS A 188 -0.94 16.50 -15.60
CA HIS A 188 -0.11 17.15 -16.62
C HIS A 188 0.44 18.51 -16.15
N ALA A 189 -0.18 19.12 -15.14
CA ALA A 189 0.24 20.40 -14.55
C ALA A 189 1.35 20.22 -13.49
N THR A 190 2.31 19.33 -13.77
CA THR A 190 3.34 18.93 -12.81
C THR A 190 4.57 19.83 -12.86
N ARG A 191 5.21 20.00 -11.71
CA ARG A 191 6.53 20.60 -11.53
C ARG A 191 7.54 19.51 -11.17
N SER A 192 8.82 19.75 -11.43
CA SER A 192 9.88 18.80 -11.08
C SER A 192 11.05 19.52 -10.39
N CYS A 193 11.64 18.87 -9.39
CA CYS A 193 12.87 19.33 -8.75
C CYS A 193 13.82 18.18 -8.46
N TRP A 194 15.10 18.50 -8.28
CA TRP A 194 16.07 17.57 -7.75
C TRP A 194 16.00 17.54 -6.23
N PHE A 195 15.92 16.34 -5.65
CA PHE A 195 15.96 16.13 -4.22
C PHE A 195 17.16 15.28 -3.82
N HIS A 196 17.82 15.67 -2.73
CA HIS A 196 18.99 14.99 -2.17
C HIS A 196 18.64 14.33 -0.83
N GLY A 197 19.05 13.08 -0.68
CA GLY A 197 18.76 12.26 0.49
C GLY A 197 17.43 11.50 0.40
N ARG A 198 16.90 11.15 1.59
CA ARG A 198 15.67 10.35 1.75
C ARG A 198 14.68 10.91 2.76
N SER A 199 15.09 11.88 3.57
CA SER A 199 14.28 12.42 4.67
C SER A 199 12.95 12.95 4.15
N VAL A 200 11.84 12.33 4.58
CA VAL A 200 10.50 12.80 4.24
C VAL A 200 10.26 14.20 4.79
N THR A 201 10.79 14.49 5.98
CA THR A 201 10.70 15.81 6.60
C THR A 201 11.40 16.87 5.75
N ASN A 202 12.60 16.59 5.23
CA ASN A 202 13.32 17.52 4.36
C ASN A 202 12.62 17.69 3.02
N LEU A 203 12.04 16.61 2.47
CA LEU A 203 11.23 16.69 1.26
C LEU A 203 10.03 17.59 1.50
N LYS A 204 9.29 17.38 2.60
CA LYS A 204 8.12 18.17 2.97
C LYS A 204 8.47 19.65 3.08
N SER A 205 9.54 20.01 3.78
CA SER A 205 10.03 21.39 3.89
C SER A 205 10.44 21.97 2.54
N SER A 206 11.15 21.22 1.69
CA SER A 206 11.53 21.69 0.35
C SER A 206 10.32 21.97 -0.54
N LEU A 207 9.27 21.13 -0.45
CA LEU A 207 8.04 21.31 -1.23
C LEU A 207 7.19 22.46 -0.70
N ALA A 208 7.12 22.66 0.62
CA ALA A 208 6.46 23.82 1.22
C ALA A 208 7.10 25.14 0.74
N ASN A 209 8.42 25.22 0.74
CA ASN A 209 9.14 26.38 0.23
C ASN A 209 8.84 26.65 -1.26
N HIS A 210 8.71 25.62 -2.10
CA HIS A 210 8.34 25.77 -3.51
C HIS A 210 6.89 26.26 -3.71
N LEU A 211 6.04 26.10 -2.70
CA LEU A 211 4.67 26.63 -2.70
C LEU A 211 4.56 27.99 -2.02
N ASN A 212 5.65 28.54 -1.49
CA ASN A 212 5.64 29.74 -0.64
C ASN A 212 4.71 29.58 0.57
N GLU A 213 4.66 28.37 1.14
CA GLU A 213 3.94 28.03 2.36
C GLU A 213 4.87 28.18 3.57
N ASP A 214 4.55 29.11 4.46
CA ASP A 214 5.37 29.39 5.65
C ASP A 214 5.31 28.27 6.69
N CYS A 215 4.23 27.47 6.69
CA CYS A 215 4.04 26.37 7.63
C CYS A 215 4.03 25.02 6.90
N VAL A 216 5.04 24.20 7.19
CA VAL A 216 5.18 22.85 6.63
C VAL A 216 4.01 21.93 7.02
N ASP A 217 3.31 22.23 8.12
CA ASP A 217 2.15 21.46 8.56
C ASP A 217 0.87 21.78 7.77
N ASN A 218 0.85 22.86 6.99
CA ASN A 218 -0.25 23.19 6.08
C ASN A 218 -0.31 22.27 4.86
N ILE A 219 0.72 21.45 4.62
CA ILE A 219 0.73 20.52 3.50
C ILE A 219 0.77 19.06 3.96
N THR A 220 0.07 18.22 3.21
CA THR A 220 0.15 16.76 3.30
C THR A 220 0.74 16.22 2.00
N THR A 221 1.86 15.51 2.10
CA THR A 221 2.59 14.92 0.97
C THR A 221 2.12 13.49 0.75
N CYS A 222 1.57 13.20 -0.43
CA CYS A 222 1.12 11.86 -0.82
C CYS A 222 1.91 11.35 -2.02
N VAL A 223 2.38 10.10 -2.00
CA VAL A 223 2.94 9.44 -3.18
C VAL A 223 1.84 8.77 -4.00
N ARG A 224 2.00 8.76 -5.32
CA ARG A 224 1.14 8.03 -6.26
C ARG A 224 1.99 7.14 -7.16
N ALA A 225 1.87 5.82 -7.02
CA ALA A 225 2.67 4.89 -7.80
C ALA A 225 1.93 4.43 -9.08
N GLY A 226 2.02 5.25 -10.13
CA GLY A 226 1.34 5.01 -11.40
C GLY A 226 -0.05 5.62 -11.47
N PHE A 227 -0.60 5.72 -12.69
CA PHE A 227 -1.85 6.44 -12.94
C PHE A 227 -3.09 5.78 -12.31
N GLN A 228 -3.10 4.47 -12.11
CA GLN A 228 -4.16 3.79 -11.35
C GLN A 228 -3.80 3.63 -9.87
N GLY A 229 -2.63 4.11 -9.45
CA GLY A 229 -2.18 4.11 -8.08
C GLY A 229 -3.04 4.99 -7.17
N ARG A 230 -3.33 4.49 -5.96
CA ARG A 230 -4.02 5.28 -4.93
C ARG A 230 -3.00 6.20 -4.25
N LEU A 231 -3.47 7.34 -3.76
CA LEU A 231 -2.64 8.23 -2.96
C LEU A 231 -2.29 7.57 -1.63
N THR A 232 -1.00 7.60 -1.30
CA THR A 232 -0.47 7.10 -0.02
C THR A 232 0.23 8.24 0.70
N PRO A 233 -0.21 8.64 1.90
CA PRO A 233 0.50 9.63 2.71
C PRO A 233 1.95 9.19 2.94
N LEU A 234 2.90 10.07 2.64
CA LEU A 234 4.31 9.81 2.81
C LEU A 234 4.68 10.09 4.28
N VAL A 235 4.72 9.02 5.08
CA VAL A 235 5.01 9.06 6.52
C VAL A 235 6.27 8.27 6.89
N VAL A 236 7.04 7.87 5.88
CA VAL A 236 8.35 7.20 6.01
C VAL A 236 9.34 7.85 5.06
N ASP A 237 10.62 7.72 5.36
CA ASP A 237 11.69 8.18 4.47
C ASP A 237 11.63 7.49 3.12
N LEU A 238 11.97 8.23 2.07
CA LEU A 238 11.93 7.80 0.68
C LEU A 238 12.73 6.50 0.48
N PRO A 239 12.35 5.66 -0.49
CA PRO A 239 13.07 4.44 -0.82
C PRO A 239 14.57 4.66 -1.06
N ARG A 240 15.40 3.69 -0.71
CA ARG A 240 16.85 3.65 -0.92
C ARG A 240 17.22 3.34 -2.37
N ASN A 241 16.66 4.12 -3.29
CA ASN A 241 16.91 4.08 -4.72
C ASN A 241 17.01 5.52 -5.26
N GLN A 242 17.31 5.66 -6.54
CA GLN A 242 17.34 6.96 -7.24
C GLN A 242 16.16 7.12 -8.21
N GLU A 243 15.13 6.27 -8.09
CA GLU A 243 13.99 6.30 -8.99
C GLU A 243 13.16 7.57 -8.77
N PRO A 244 12.64 8.18 -9.85
CA PRO A 244 11.72 9.31 -9.74
C PRO A 244 10.46 8.95 -8.96
N ILE A 245 9.94 9.91 -8.20
CA ILE A 245 8.71 9.75 -7.42
C ILE A 245 7.73 10.86 -7.78
N PHE A 246 6.46 10.46 -7.92
CA PHE A 246 5.35 11.38 -8.14
C PHE A 246 4.65 11.69 -6.81
N VAL A 247 4.59 12.97 -6.47
CA VAL A 247 4.03 13.47 -5.21
C VAL A 247 2.83 14.38 -5.49
N VAL A 248 1.74 14.15 -4.79
CA VAL A 248 0.57 15.04 -4.75
C VAL A 248 0.60 15.79 -3.42
N LEU A 249 0.52 17.11 -3.48
CA LEU A 249 0.46 18.01 -2.34
C LEU A 249 -1.00 18.36 -2.08
N LEU A 250 -1.49 18.03 -0.88
CA LEU A 250 -2.83 18.38 -0.41
C LEU A 250 -2.71 19.46 0.66
N THR A 251 -3.62 20.43 0.67
CA THR A 251 -3.75 21.39 1.78
C THR A 251 -4.29 20.67 3.02
N THR A 252 -3.57 20.71 4.14
CA THR A 252 -3.96 20.05 5.39
C THR A 252 -5.28 20.60 5.92
N GLY A 253 -6.20 19.72 6.31
CA GLY A 253 -7.51 20.12 6.85
C GLY A 253 -8.54 20.54 5.81
N SER A 254 -8.16 20.62 4.53
CA SER A 254 -9.10 20.82 3.42
C SER A 254 -10.10 19.66 3.33
N PRO A 255 -11.31 19.88 2.77
CA PRO A 255 -12.25 18.80 2.47
C PRO A 255 -11.60 17.68 1.66
N GLY A 256 -10.72 18.00 0.71
CA GLY A 256 -9.98 17.05 -0.11
C GLY A 256 -9.07 16.16 0.72
N GLU A 257 -8.24 16.74 1.59
CA GLU A 257 -7.38 15.98 2.50
C GLU A 257 -8.20 15.08 3.44
N LYS A 258 -9.30 15.62 3.98
CA LYS A 258 -10.25 14.86 4.80
C LYS A 258 -10.96 13.79 3.99
N ILE A 259 -11.34 14.00 2.74
CA ILE A 259 -11.95 12.96 1.90
C ILE A 259 -10.93 11.85 1.66
N TRP A 260 -9.67 12.16 1.39
CA TRP A 260 -8.63 11.14 1.21
C TRP A 260 -8.31 10.39 2.52
N SER A 261 -8.31 11.08 3.67
CA SER A 261 -8.10 10.45 4.98
C SER A 261 -9.34 9.68 5.48
N LEU A 262 -10.54 10.19 5.25
CA LEU A 262 -11.82 9.53 5.57
C LEU A 262 -12.08 8.37 4.64
N LEU A 263 -11.75 8.42 3.36
CA LEU A 263 -11.86 7.24 2.50
C LEU A 263 -10.91 6.12 2.99
N SER A 264 -9.80 6.43 3.66
CA SER A 264 -8.97 5.40 4.31
C SER A 264 -9.59 4.78 5.59
N THR A 265 -10.69 5.35 6.11
CA THR A 265 -11.39 4.90 7.33
C THR A 265 -12.89 4.66 7.18
N LEU A 266 -13.52 5.06 6.08
CA LEU A 266 -14.97 5.02 5.86
C LEU A 266 -15.28 4.63 4.41
N PHE A 267 -15.55 3.34 4.20
CA PHE A 267 -16.46 2.90 3.14
C PHE A 267 -17.34 1.74 3.63
N THR A 268 -18.05 1.97 4.74
CA THR A 268 -19.15 1.09 5.17
C THR A 268 -20.54 1.71 4.92
N LEU A 269 -20.63 3.02 4.65
CA LEU A 269 -21.93 3.71 4.63
C LEU A 269 -22.61 3.82 3.26
N VAL A 270 -21.88 3.73 2.13
CA VAL A 270 -22.49 3.93 0.80
C VAL A 270 -23.01 2.63 0.16
N ILE A 271 -22.54 1.46 0.60
CA ILE A 271 -23.07 0.17 0.13
C ILE A 271 -24.46 -0.14 0.76
N CYS A 272 -24.77 0.43 1.94
CA CYS A 272 -26.09 0.27 2.58
C CYS A 272 -27.20 1.08 1.91
N LEU A 273 -26.88 2.12 1.12
CA LEU A 273 -27.91 2.96 0.47
C LEU A 273 -28.23 2.54 -0.97
N LEU A 274 -27.48 1.61 -1.56
CA LEU A 274 -27.74 1.04 -2.89
C LEU A 274 -28.37 -0.35 -2.84
N SER A 275 -28.59 -0.90 -1.64
CA SER A 275 -29.33 -2.15 -1.40
C SER A 275 -30.61 -1.87 -0.61
N SER A 276 -31.45 -0.98 -1.13
CA SER A 276 -32.82 -0.81 -0.63
C SER A 276 -33.63 -2.09 -0.88
N THR A 277 -33.65 -2.98 0.10
CA THR A 277 -34.89 -3.67 0.48
C THR A 277 -35.16 -3.33 1.93
N ALA A 278 -36.29 -2.66 2.11
CA ALA A 278 -36.73 -2.01 3.32
C ALA A 278 -36.91 -2.98 4.49
N VAL A 279 -36.52 -2.57 5.70
CA VAL A 279 -37.39 -2.62 6.89
C VAL A 279 -37.03 -1.43 7.78
N LEU A 280 -37.96 -0.47 7.86
CA LEU A 280 -37.91 0.66 8.77
C LEU A 280 -38.40 0.17 10.15
N VAL A 281 -37.54 0.18 11.18
CA VAL A 281 -38.00 0.06 12.58
C VAL A 281 -37.81 1.42 13.23
N LEU A 282 -38.93 2.14 13.37
CA LEU A 282 -39.03 3.38 14.14
C LEU A 282 -38.82 3.05 15.63
N VAL A 283 -37.82 3.66 16.26
CA VAL A 283 -37.81 3.86 17.71
C VAL A 283 -38.15 5.32 17.97
N HIS A 284 -39.37 5.53 18.45
CA HIS A 284 -39.85 6.79 19.02
C HIS A 284 -39.07 7.05 20.32
N VAL A 285 -38.43 8.21 20.43
CA VAL A 285 -37.99 8.77 21.72
C VAL A 285 -38.91 9.94 22.01
N HIS A 286 -39.77 9.76 23.01
CA HIS A 286 -40.53 10.83 23.63
C HIS A 286 -39.67 11.42 24.75
N GLU A 287 -39.43 12.73 24.72
CA GLU A 287 -39.04 13.48 25.91
C GLU A 287 -40.29 13.93 26.68
N CYS A 288 -40.17 13.89 28.00
CA CYS A 288 -41.15 14.10 29.08
C CYS A 288 -42.13 12.94 29.35
#